data_AF-A0A7J6QXX5-F1
#
_entry.id   AF-A0A7J6QXX5-F1
#
_cell.length_a   1.000
_cell.length_b   1.000
_cell.length_c   1.000
_cell.angle_alpha   90.00
_cell.angle_beta   90.00
_cell.angle_gamma   90.00
#
_symmetry.space_group_name_H-M   'P 1'
#
loop_
_entity.id
_entity.type
_entity.pdbx_description
1 polymer ?
#
loop_
_entity_poly.entity_id
_entity_poly.type
_entity_poly.pdbx_seq_one_letter_code
_entity_poly.pdbx_strand_id
1 'polypeptide(L)'
;MADLNGADIQAGMSMNEQELFNAAKRAFREFLTDERESQKYMVQFREILSGERQRFTINLMDLEDWQPGLAKKIIKNPALYMPAFDEGLVEAILHEDATFGKNKSGVFPRVGIDGVFGANHLTPRGLSSEVIGELVCVEGIVTRLGLCRPRLSMSVHYCPATGDMRTKEHKDYTS
;
A
#
# COMPACT_ATOMS: atom_id res chain seq x y z
N MET A 1 -10.42 17.23 -9.83
CA MET A 1 -10.97 16.45 -8.71
C MET A 1 -10.41 15.06 -8.90
N ALA A 2 -9.42 14.63 -8.12
CA ALA A 2 -8.90 13.27 -8.22
C ALA A 2 -9.90 12.38 -7.48
N ASP A 3 -10.65 11.60 -8.23
CA ASP A 3 -11.63 10.68 -7.67
C ASP A 3 -10.91 9.70 -6.74
N LEU A 4 -11.47 9.58 -5.54
CA LEU A 4 -10.96 8.78 -4.45
C LEU A 4 -11.04 7.31 -4.86
N ASN A 5 -9.89 6.72 -5.13
CA ASN A 5 -9.66 5.32 -5.53
C ASN A 5 -10.25 4.24 -4.59
N GLY A 6 -10.88 4.61 -3.47
CA GLY A 6 -11.56 3.68 -2.57
C GLY A 6 -12.92 3.19 -3.06
N ALA A 7 -13.63 3.97 -3.89
CA ALA A 7 -14.98 3.60 -4.34
C ALA A 7 -15.00 2.40 -5.29
N ASP A 8 -13.99 2.27 -6.16
CA ASP A 8 -13.93 1.21 -7.16
C ASP A 8 -13.42 -0.13 -6.59
N ILE A 9 -12.54 -0.09 -5.58
CA ILE A 9 -12.05 -1.29 -4.89
C ILE A 9 -13.19 -1.92 -4.08
N GLN A 10 -14.04 -1.08 -3.47
CA GLN A 10 -15.18 -1.52 -2.67
C GLN A 10 -16.32 -2.12 -3.52
N ALA A 11 -16.50 -1.68 -4.78
CA ALA A 11 -17.65 -2.05 -5.61
C ALA A 11 -17.78 -3.55 -5.94
N GLY A 12 -16.72 -4.34 -5.79
CA GLY A 12 -16.71 -5.80 -6.04
C GLY A 12 -16.63 -6.68 -4.79
N MET A 13 -16.56 -6.08 -3.60
CA MET A 13 -16.32 -6.81 -2.34
C MET A 13 -17.64 -7.22 -1.68
N SER A 14 -17.64 -8.36 -1.00
CA SER A 14 -18.77 -8.73 -0.12
C SER A 14 -18.88 -7.74 1.05
N MET A 15 -20.08 -7.58 1.61
CA MET A 15 -20.31 -6.67 2.76
C MET A 15 -19.34 -6.92 3.92
N ASN A 16 -19.04 -8.19 4.22
CA ASN A 16 -18.11 -8.56 5.29
C ASN A 16 -16.66 -8.15 4.97
N GLU A 17 -16.24 -8.25 3.70
CA GLU A 17 -14.89 -7.84 3.28
C GLU A 17 -14.73 -6.32 3.32
N GLN A 18 -15.77 -5.55 2.99
CA GLN A 18 -15.76 -4.09 3.14
C GLN A 18 -15.64 -3.67 4.59
N GLU A 19 -16.36 -4.32 5.51
CA GLU A 19 -16.24 -4.06 6.94
C GLU A 19 -14.82 -4.35 7.44
N LEU A 20 -14.23 -5.47 7.04
CA LEU A 20 -12.85 -5.83 7.37
C LEU A 20 -11.84 -4.84 6.78
N PHE A 21 -12.04 -4.40 5.54
CA PHE A 21 -11.21 -3.40 4.88
C PHE A 21 -11.21 -2.08 5.64
N ASN A 22 -12.40 -1.58 5.98
CA ASN A 22 -12.57 -0.33 6.73
C ASN A 22 -11.99 -0.45 8.14
N ALA A 23 -12.14 -1.60 8.80
CA ALA A 23 -11.53 -1.88 10.09
C ALA A 23 -9.99 -1.90 10.01
N ALA A 24 -9.42 -2.53 8.98
CA ALA A 24 -7.97 -2.57 8.76
C ALA A 24 -7.40 -1.17 8.50
N LYS A 25 -8.07 -0.38 7.65
CA LYS A 25 -7.72 1.00 7.37
C LYS A 25 -7.73 1.87 8.62
N ARG A 26 -8.77 1.74 9.45
CA ARG A 26 -8.86 2.44 10.74
C ARG A 26 -7.76 2.02 11.70
N ALA A 27 -7.52 0.71 11.83
CA ALA A 27 -6.46 0.18 12.69
C ALA A 27 -5.09 0.73 12.30
N PHE A 28 -4.78 0.80 11.00
CA PHE A 28 -3.53 1.36 10.53
C PHE A 28 -3.39 2.86 10.83
N ARG A 29 -4.48 3.62 10.72
CA ARG A 29 -4.49 5.03 11.10
C ARG A 29 -4.24 5.20 12.60
N GLU A 30 -4.89 4.39 13.43
CA GLU A 30 -4.71 4.41 14.88
C GLU A 30 -3.26 4.05 15.27
N PHE A 31 -2.65 3.07 14.59
CA PHE A 31 -1.24 2.71 14.75
C PHE A 31 -0.29 3.89 14.45
N LEU A 32 -0.51 4.64 13.36
CA LEU A 32 0.32 5.79 13.02
C LEU A 32 0.16 6.97 14.01
N THR A 33 -0.98 7.06 14.70
CA THR A 33 -1.24 8.10 15.71
C THR A 33 -0.75 7.75 17.11
N ASP A 34 -0.39 6.49 17.38
CA ASP A 34 0.15 6.07 18.67
C ASP A 34 1.50 6.77 18.92
N GLU A 35 1.66 7.42 20.07
CA GLU A 35 2.84 8.22 20.41
C GLU A 35 4.13 7.41 20.34
N ARG A 36 4.08 6.11 20.70
CA ARG A 36 5.26 5.24 20.72
C ARG A 36 5.76 4.93 19.31
N GLU A 37 4.85 4.51 18.45
CA GLU A 37 5.16 4.09 17.07
C GLU A 37 5.39 5.31 16.18
N SER A 38 4.62 6.37 16.37
CA SER A 38 4.78 7.63 15.64
C SER A 38 6.23 8.12 15.71
N GLN A 39 6.86 8.13 16.89
CA GLN A 39 8.26 8.55 17.04
C GLN A 39 9.24 7.71 16.20
N LYS A 40 8.99 6.41 16.06
CA LYS A 40 9.83 5.50 15.27
C LYS A 40 9.71 5.77 13.77
N TYR A 41 8.50 6.02 13.29
CA TYR A 41 8.20 6.20 11.87
C TYR A 41 8.21 7.67 11.40
N MET A 42 8.34 8.62 12.32
CA MET A 42 8.33 10.07 12.06
C MET A 42 9.30 10.51 10.95
N VAL A 43 10.52 9.97 10.96
CA VAL A 43 11.54 10.31 9.95
C VAL A 43 11.04 9.93 8.55
N GLN A 44 10.57 8.69 8.41
CA GLN A 44 10.05 8.18 7.15
C GLN A 44 8.80 8.93 6.70
N PHE A 45 7.93 9.31 7.64
CA PHE A 45 6.74 10.09 7.34
C PHE A 45 7.12 11.47 6.75
N ARG A 46 8.11 12.14 7.33
CA ARG A 46 8.63 13.43 6.80
C ARG A 46 9.28 13.28 5.42
N GLU A 47 10.05 12.22 5.18
CA GLU A 47 10.63 11.93 3.85
C GLU A 47 9.54 11.74 2.77
N ILE A 48 8.40 11.15 3.14
CA ILE A 48 7.26 11.01 2.23
C ILE A 48 6.61 12.36 1.97
N LEU A 49 6.41 13.19 3.01
CA LEU A 49 5.89 14.55 2.87
C LEU A 49 6.79 15.38 1.94
N SER A 50 8.11 15.38 2.16
CA SER A 50 9.08 16.07 1.29
C SER A 50 9.11 15.51 -0.14
N GLY A 51 8.67 14.26 -0.32
CA GLY A 51 8.61 13.59 -1.63
C GLY A 51 9.88 12.85 -2.02
N GLU A 52 10.87 12.79 -1.12
CA GLU A 52 12.09 12.01 -1.27
C GLU A 52 11.82 10.50 -1.30
N ARG A 53 10.71 10.08 -0.67
CA ARG A 53 10.34 8.67 -0.56
C ARG A 53 8.90 8.43 -0.99
N GLN A 54 8.68 7.30 -1.67
CA GLN A 54 7.36 6.86 -2.15
C GLN A 54 6.86 5.60 -1.43
N ARG A 55 7.71 4.91 -0.66
CA ARG A 55 7.33 3.70 0.07
C ARG A 55 7.50 3.89 1.58
N PHE A 56 6.41 3.79 2.31
CA PHE A 56 6.38 3.71 3.77
C PHE A 56 6.61 2.26 4.20
N THR A 57 7.52 1.96 5.12
CA THR A 57 7.98 0.60 5.42
C THR A 57 7.70 0.34 6.88
N ILE A 58 6.84 -0.62 7.16
CA ILE A 58 6.44 -0.96 8.52
C ILE A 58 7.00 -2.32 8.92
N ASN A 59 7.40 -2.44 10.18
CA ASN A 59 7.83 -3.72 10.74
C ASN A 59 6.61 -4.52 11.20
N LEU A 60 6.55 -5.81 10.85
CA LEU A 60 5.49 -6.72 11.30
C LEU A 60 5.49 -6.92 12.81
N MET A 61 6.65 -6.87 13.47
CA MET A 61 6.72 -7.04 14.93
C MET A 61 6.07 -5.87 15.65
N ASP A 62 6.27 -4.64 15.19
CA ASP A 62 5.64 -3.45 15.78
C ASP A 62 4.11 -3.53 15.66
N LEU A 63 3.61 -4.02 14.51
CA LEU A 63 2.18 -4.25 14.32
C LEU A 63 1.63 -5.36 15.22
N GLU A 64 2.39 -6.42 15.45
CA GLU A 64 2.00 -7.52 16.34
C GLU A 64 2.03 -7.11 17.81
N ASP A 65 3.02 -6.29 18.20
CA ASP A 65 3.14 -5.73 19.56
C ASP A 65 2.01 -4.73 19.85
N TRP A 66 1.63 -3.92 18.85
CA TRP A 66 0.50 -3.00 18.95
C TRP A 66 -0.86 -3.72 18.97
N GLN A 67 -1.09 -4.63 18.02
CA GLN A 67 -2.31 -5.45 17.97
C GLN A 67 -1.96 -6.92 17.72
N PRO A 68 -2.00 -7.76 18.77
CA PRO A 68 -1.71 -9.18 18.65
C PRO A 68 -2.61 -9.88 17.61
N GLY A 69 -1.98 -10.68 16.75
CA GLY A 69 -2.62 -11.41 15.66
C GLY A 69 -2.84 -10.60 14.38
N LEU A 70 -2.55 -9.29 14.36
CA LEU A 70 -2.65 -8.49 13.15
C LEU A 70 -1.61 -8.91 12.10
N ALA A 71 -0.36 -9.19 12.50
CA ALA A 71 0.68 -9.59 11.56
C ALA A 71 0.30 -10.89 10.84
N LYS A 72 -0.24 -11.88 11.57
CA LYS A 72 -0.74 -13.13 10.96
C LYS A 72 -1.88 -12.91 9.97
N LYS A 73 -2.79 -11.97 10.23
CA LYS A 73 -3.89 -11.65 9.31
C LYS A 73 -3.38 -11.01 8.02
N ILE A 74 -2.42 -10.09 8.14
CA ILE A 74 -1.77 -9.44 6.99
C ILE A 74 -1.04 -10.48 6.16
N ILE A 75 -0.28 -11.38 6.79
CA ILE A 75 0.47 -12.43 6.11
C ILE A 75 -0.48 -13.36 5.33
N LYS A 76 -1.62 -13.74 5.91
CA LYS A 76 -2.57 -14.63 5.24
C LYS A 76 -3.36 -13.98 4.12
N ASN A 77 -3.80 -12.73 4.29
CA ASN A 77 -4.68 -12.03 3.34
C ASN A 77 -4.13 -10.66 2.91
N PRO A 78 -2.90 -10.57 2.35
CA PRO A 78 -2.30 -9.30 1.96
C PRO A 78 -3.12 -8.52 0.94
N ALA A 79 -3.87 -9.20 0.05
CA ALA A 79 -4.71 -8.55 -0.96
C ALA A 79 -5.79 -7.64 -0.35
N LEU A 80 -6.24 -7.93 0.88
CA LEU A 80 -7.21 -7.11 1.61
C LEU A 80 -6.52 -6.03 2.44
N TYR A 81 -5.49 -6.41 3.20
CA TYR A 81 -4.84 -5.53 4.18
C TYR A 81 -3.92 -4.49 3.54
N MET A 82 -3.18 -4.84 2.48
CA MET A 82 -2.22 -3.92 1.86
C MET A 82 -2.89 -2.69 1.23
N PRO A 83 -3.98 -2.82 0.43
CA PRO A 83 -4.65 -1.65 -0.11
C PRO A 83 -5.35 -0.82 0.99
N ALA A 84 -5.84 -1.46 2.05
CA ALA A 84 -6.41 -0.76 3.20
C ALA A 84 -5.36 0.11 3.92
N PHE A 85 -4.13 -0.39 4.03
CA PHE A 85 -3.01 0.34 4.62
C PHE A 85 -2.50 1.46 3.72
N ASP A 86 -2.46 1.25 2.41
CA ASP A 86 -2.19 2.31 1.42
C ASP A 86 -3.18 3.47 1.59
N GLU A 87 -4.48 3.18 1.66
CA GLU A 87 -5.49 4.21 1.87
C GLU A 87 -5.37 4.90 3.24
N GLY A 88 -5.13 4.12 4.31
CA GLY A 88 -4.93 4.67 5.64
C GLY A 88 -3.72 5.61 5.73
N LEU A 89 -2.64 5.26 5.03
CA LEU A 89 -1.45 6.11 4.92
C LEU A 89 -1.76 7.42 4.19
N VAL A 90 -2.44 7.35 3.04
CA VAL A 90 -2.79 8.54 2.27
C VAL A 90 -3.70 9.46 3.09
N GLU A 91 -4.67 8.92 3.83
CA GLU A 91 -5.51 9.71 4.73
C GLU A 91 -4.72 10.37 5.87
N ALA A 92 -3.76 9.65 6.47
CA ALA A 92 -2.89 10.21 7.50
C ALA A 92 -2.05 11.37 6.94
N ILE A 93 -1.51 11.21 5.73
CA ILE A 93 -0.74 12.25 5.04
C ILE A 93 -1.61 13.47 4.72
N LEU A 94 -2.81 13.26 4.17
CA LEU A 94 -3.73 14.35 3.86
C LEU A 94 -4.21 15.11 5.10
N HIS A 95 -4.25 14.43 6.25
CA HIS A 95 -4.56 15.05 7.54
C HIS A 95 -3.44 15.99 8.01
N GLU A 96 -2.17 15.64 7.79
CA GLU A 96 -1.03 16.52 8.13
C GLU A 96 -0.77 17.60 7.07
N ASP A 97 -0.86 17.25 5.79
CA ASP A 97 -0.65 18.17 4.66
C ASP A 97 -1.75 18.01 3.60
N ALA A 98 -2.76 18.88 3.68
CA ALA A 98 -3.87 18.95 2.74
C ALA A 98 -3.46 19.36 1.31
N THR A 99 -2.22 19.83 1.10
CA THR A 99 -1.71 20.22 -0.23
C THR A 99 -1.05 19.08 -0.99
N PHE A 100 -0.72 17.98 -0.31
CA PHE A 100 0.00 16.83 -0.87
C PHE A 100 -0.65 16.29 -2.15
N GLY A 101 -1.99 16.19 -2.17
CA GLY A 101 -2.76 15.66 -3.31
C GLY A 101 -2.89 16.61 -4.51
N LYS A 102 -2.55 17.90 -4.37
CA LYS A 102 -2.62 18.90 -5.45
C LYS A 102 -1.30 19.04 -6.20
N ASN A 103 -0.18 18.81 -5.52
CA ASN A 103 1.16 19.06 -6.03
C ASN A 103 1.86 17.82 -6.60
N LYS A 104 1.42 16.60 -6.24
CA LYS A 104 2.05 15.35 -6.69
C LYS A 104 1.25 14.71 -7.83
N SER A 105 1.96 14.22 -8.85
CA SER A 105 1.47 13.80 -10.17
C SER A 105 0.65 12.49 -10.19
N GLY A 106 -0.25 12.29 -9.22
CA GLY A 106 -1.06 11.07 -9.12
C GLY A 106 -0.30 9.83 -8.61
N VAL A 107 0.94 10.00 -8.14
CA VAL A 107 1.70 8.94 -7.47
C VAL A 107 1.49 9.07 -5.97
N PHE A 108 0.73 8.13 -5.41
CA PHE A 108 0.49 8.04 -3.99
C PHE A 108 1.51 7.12 -3.33
N PRO A 109 1.94 7.42 -2.09
CA PRO A 109 2.86 6.57 -1.38
C PRO A 109 2.18 5.23 -1.05
N ARG A 110 2.97 4.16 -1.10
CA ARG A 110 2.50 2.80 -0.76
C ARG A 110 3.18 2.27 0.47
N VAL A 111 2.49 1.38 1.17
CA VAL A 111 3.02 0.65 2.31
C VAL A 111 3.87 -0.54 1.82
N GLY A 112 4.95 -0.80 2.51
CA GLY A 112 5.84 -1.94 2.37
C GLY A 112 6.01 -2.59 3.73
N ILE A 113 6.22 -3.90 3.73
CA ILE A 113 6.32 -4.69 4.95
C ILE A 113 7.74 -5.20 5.10
N ASP A 114 8.26 -5.11 6.32
CA ASP A 114 9.55 -5.65 6.74
C ASP A 114 9.38 -6.41 8.07
N GLY A 115 10.39 -7.17 8.47
CA GLY A 115 10.44 -7.86 9.75
C GLY A 115 10.36 -9.38 9.64
N VAL A 116 9.80 -10.02 10.67
CA VAL A 116 9.85 -11.48 10.83
C VAL A 116 8.58 -12.13 10.29
N PHE A 117 8.74 -12.95 9.24
CA PHE A 117 7.64 -13.67 8.57
C PHE A 117 7.40 -15.09 9.12
N GLY A 118 8.29 -15.58 10.00
CA GLY A 118 8.16 -16.91 10.60
C GLY A 118 8.14 -18.02 9.56
N ALA A 119 7.07 -18.81 9.52
CA ALA A 119 6.90 -19.92 8.58
C ALA A 119 6.83 -19.47 7.10
N ASN A 120 6.48 -18.21 6.85
CA ASN A 120 6.39 -17.64 5.50
C ASN A 120 7.74 -17.11 4.98
N HIS A 121 8.82 -17.37 5.72
CA HIS A 121 10.19 -17.18 5.25
C HIS A 121 10.65 -18.43 4.51
N LEU A 122 10.81 -18.32 3.20
CA LEU A 122 10.99 -19.46 2.31
C LEU A 122 12.22 -19.30 1.42
N THR A 123 12.77 -20.45 1.00
CA THR A 123 13.70 -20.48 -0.13
C THR A 123 12.90 -20.56 -1.44
N PRO A 124 13.49 -20.23 -2.60
CA PRO A 124 12.83 -20.41 -3.91
C PRO A 124 12.29 -21.83 -4.14
N ARG A 125 12.87 -22.84 -3.48
CA ARG A 125 12.40 -24.24 -3.54
C ARG A 125 11.16 -24.48 -2.68
N GLY A 126 10.95 -23.68 -1.65
CA GLY A 126 9.80 -23.74 -0.74
C GLY A 126 8.57 -22.96 -1.22
N LEU A 127 8.67 -22.22 -2.34
CA LEU A 127 7.52 -21.57 -2.97
C LEU A 127 6.64 -22.61 -3.66
N SER A 128 5.77 -23.24 -2.86
CA SER A 128 4.76 -24.20 -3.30
C SER A 128 3.41 -23.52 -3.55
N SER A 129 2.43 -24.28 -4.04
CA SER A 129 1.05 -23.79 -4.19
C SER A 129 0.35 -23.49 -2.85
N GLU A 130 0.92 -23.91 -1.73
CA GLU A 130 0.33 -23.75 -0.39
C GLU A 130 0.34 -22.30 0.07
N VAL A 131 1.31 -21.50 -0.40
CA VAL A 131 1.46 -20.07 -0.04
C VAL A 131 0.87 -19.11 -1.07
N ILE A 132 0.01 -19.62 -1.97
CA ILE A 132 -0.68 -18.77 -2.94
C ILE A 132 -1.61 -17.81 -2.20
N GLY A 133 -1.49 -16.53 -2.55
CA GLY A 133 -2.32 -15.47 -1.95
C GLY A 133 -1.81 -14.98 -0.60
N GLU A 134 -0.75 -15.58 -0.04
CA GLU A 134 -0.12 -15.14 1.20
C GLU A 134 1.09 -14.24 0.93
N LEU A 135 1.48 -13.47 1.94
CA LEU A 135 2.70 -12.67 1.94
C LEU A 135 3.87 -13.55 2.38
N VAL A 136 4.94 -13.57 1.59
CA VAL A 136 6.12 -14.41 1.84
C VAL A 136 7.40 -13.59 1.73
N CYS A 137 8.39 -13.97 2.54
CA CYS A 137 9.76 -13.49 2.41
C CYS A 137 10.59 -14.56 1.70
N VAL A 138 11.30 -14.18 0.65
CA VAL A 138 12.09 -15.12 -0.16
C VAL A 138 13.55 -14.70 -0.18
N GLU A 139 14.44 -15.59 0.24
CA GLU A 139 15.88 -15.36 0.21
C GLU A 139 16.57 -16.16 -0.90
N GLY A 140 17.44 -15.53 -1.66
CA GLY A 140 18.17 -16.19 -2.73
C GLY A 140 19.21 -15.30 -3.41
N ILE A 141 19.95 -15.91 -4.33
CA ILE A 141 20.97 -15.21 -5.12
C ILE A 141 20.33 -14.65 -6.38
N VAL A 142 20.55 -13.36 -6.63
CA VAL A 142 20.13 -12.72 -7.88
C VAL A 142 21.05 -13.19 -9.01
N THR A 143 20.53 -14.02 -9.93
CA THR A 143 21.32 -14.61 -11.04
C THR A 143 21.17 -13.86 -12.36
N ARG A 144 20.09 -13.10 -12.54
CA ARG A 144 19.81 -12.34 -13.76
C ARG A 144 19.04 -11.07 -13.46
N LEU A 145 19.46 -9.97 -14.07
CA LEU A 145 18.75 -8.69 -14.06
C LEU A 145 17.94 -8.52 -15.36
N GLY A 146 16.74 -7.99 -15.24
CA GLY A 146 15.88 -7.63 -16.37
C GLY A 146 16.14 -6.21 -16.87
N LEU A 147 15.67 -5.90 -18.07
CA LEU A 147 15.65 -4.53 -18.58
C LEU A 147 14.48 -3.76 -17.95
N CYS A 148 14.72 -2.53 -17.51
CA CYS A 148 13.68 -1.62 -17.05
C CYS A 148 12.76 -1.25 -18.22
N ARG A 149 11.48 -1.57 -18.12
CA ARG A 149 10.45 -1.16 -19.10
C ARG A 149 9.43 -0.24 -18.42
N PRO A 150 9.21 0.98 -18.93
CA PRO A 150 8.18 1.85 -18.39
C PRO A 150 6.79 1.24 -18.59
N ARG A 151 5.90 1.48 -17.62
CA ARG A 151 4.54 0.99 -17.62
C ARG A 151 3.57 2.17 -17.59
N LEU A 152 2.51 2.10 -18.39
CA LEU A 152 1.44 3.10 -18.40
C LEU A 152 0.51 2.86 -17.21
N SER A 153 0.48 3.79 -16.26
CA SER A 153 -0.47 3.77 -15.12
C SER A 153 -1.68 4.68 -15.38
N MET A 154 -1.44 5.91 -15.82
CA MET A 154 -2.48 6.91 -16.04
C MET A 154 -2.20 7.71 -17.32
N SER A 155 -3.24 7.98 -18.11
CA SER A 155 -3.18 8.85 -19.28
C SER A 155 -4.10 10.04 -19.13
N VAL A 156 -3.61 11.24 -19.47
CA VAL A 156 -4.41 12.47 -19.53
C VAL A 156 -4.56 12.86 -20.99
N HIS A 157 -5.79 12.90 -21.47
CA HIS A 157 -6.16 13.20 -22.85
C HIS A 157 -6.75 14.61 -22.91
N TYR A 158 -6.30 15.42 -23.84
CA TYR A 158 -6.85 16.75 -24.08
C TYR A 158 -7.63 16.77 -25.40
N CYS A 159 -8.84 17.33 -25.38
CA CYS A 159 -9.66 17.56 -26.55
C CYS A 159 -9.62 19.06 -26.93
N PRO A 160 -8.93 19.46 -28.02
CA PRO A 160 -8.83 20.87 -28.40
C PRO A 160 -10.17 21.52 -28.77
N ALA A 161 -11.13 20.73 -29.27
CA ALA A 161 -12.41 21.25 -29.73
C ALA A 161 -13.38 21.62 -28.59
N THR A 162 -13.38 20.82 -27.50
CA THR A 162 -14.23 21.09 -26.33
C THR A 162 -13.46 21.76 -25.20
N GLY A 163 -12.12 21.79 -25.25
CA GLY A 163 -11.27 22.26 -24.17
C GLY A 163 -11.18 21.28 -22.99
N ASP A 164 -11.78 20.09 -23.11
CA ASP A 164 -11.87 19.14 -22.00
C ASP A 164 -10.58 18.33 -21.82
N MET A 165 -10.20 18.12 -20.57
CA MET A 165 -9.19 17.12 -20.18
C MET A 165 -9.88 15.89 -19.60
N ARG A 166 -9.53 14.70 -20.11
CA ARG A 166 -10.02 13.41 -19.63
C ARG A 166 -8.86 12.58 -19.09
N THR A 167 -8.97 12.15 -17.85
CA THR A 167 -8.00 11.25 -17.23
C THR A 167 -8.52 9.82 -17.28
N LYS A 168 -7.66 8.88 -17.68
CA LYS A 168 -7.95 7.44 -17.67
C LYS A 168 -6.87 6.70 -16.89
N GLU A 169 -7.28 5.97 -15.86
CA GLU A 169 -6.41 5.04 -15.13
C GLU A 169 -6.43 3.67 -15.82
N HIS A 170 -5.27 3.01 -15.90
CA HIS A 170 -5.10 1.70 -16.51
C HIS A 170 -4.71 0.69 -15.44
N LYS A 171 -5.65 -0.20 -15.09
CA LYS A 171 -5.43 -1.31 -14.15
C LYS A 171 -5.20 -2.61 -14.93
N ASP A 172 -4.15 -3.34 -14.59
CA ASP A 172 -3.92 -4.74 -15.02
C ASP A 172 -3.78 -5.68 -13.80
N TYR A 173 -3.55 -6.98 -14.03
CA TYR A 173 -3.41 -7.99 -12.97
C TYR A 173 -2.19 -7.80 -12.04
N THR A 174 -1.23 -6.98 -12.43
CA THR A 174 0.00 -6.61 -11.72
C THR A 174 -0.04 -5.16 -11.19
N SER A 175 -1.22 -4.54 -11.19
CA SER A 175 -1.46 -3.12 -10.88
C SER A 175 -1.91 -2.85 -9.47
#